data_AF-A0A1V5XTM7-F1
#
_entry.id   AF-A0A1V5XTM7-F1
#
_cell.length_a   1.000
_cell.length_b   1.000
_cell.length_c   1.000
_cell.angle_alpha   90.00
_cell.angle_beta   90.00
_cell.angle_gamma   90.00
#
_symmetry.space_group_name_H-M   'P 1'
#
loop_
_entity.id
_entity.type
_entity.pdbx_description
1 polymer ?
#
loop_
_entity_poly.entity_id
_entity_poly.type
_entity_poly.pdbx_seq_one_letter_code
_entity_poly.pdbx_strand_id
1 'polypeptide(L)'
;MARVTVEDCLEREENRFALVVLAAARTRQLMKGASPLVRARNKAAVVSLREIATGKVHFHRPSFEVVEEWLKTIPGAHVGFTEEG
;
A
#
# COMPACT_ATOMS: atom_id res chain seq x y z
N MET A 1 12.31 -6.96 19.24
CA MET A 1 12.11 -6.56 17.84
C MET A 1 10.64 -6.73 17.54
N ALA A 2 9.86 -5.65 17.48
CA ALA A 2 8.45 -5.75 17.13
C ALA A 2 8.37 -6.18 15.65
N ARG A 3 7.84 -7.39 15.40
CA ARG A 3 7.70 -7.99 14.09
C ARG A 3 6.50 -7.31 13.40
N VAL A 4 6.72 -6.77 12.20
CA VAL A 4 5.63 -6.38 11.30
C VAL A 4 5.52 -7.49 10.25
N THR A 5 4.31 -7.85 9.89
CA THR A 5 4.01 -8.86 8.88
C THR A 5 3.42 -8.21 7.64
N VAL A 6 3.36 -8.95 6.53
CA VAL A 6 2.76 -8.43 5.30
C VAL A 6 1.25 -8.38 5.46
N GLU A 7 0.69 -9.32 6.21
CA GLU A 7 -0.72 -9.43 6.58
C GLU A 7 -1.19 -8.15 7.28
N ASP A 8 -0.43 -7.63 8.25
CA ASP A 8 -0.73 -6.35 8.91
C ASP A 8 -0.82 -5.16 7.93
N CYS A 9 -0.05 -5.23 6.84
CA CYS A 9 -0.07 -4.20 5.80
C CYS A 9 -1.26 -4.39 4.84
N LEU A 10 -1.63 -5.65 4.55
CA LEU A 10 -2.74 -5.99 3.67
C LEU A 10 -4.10 -5.63 4.28
N GLU A 11 -4.22 -5.57 5.61
CA GLU A 11 -5.39 -4.98 6.29
C GLU A 11 -5.60 -3.49 5.97
N ARG A 12 -4.59 -2.82 5.40
CA ARG A 12 -4.61 -1.38 5.06
C ARG A 12 -4.61 -1.13 3.57
N GLU A 13 -3.97 -2.00 2.80
CA GLU A 13 -3.91 -1.95 1.34
C GLU A 13 -3.93 -3.38 0.80
N GLU A 14 -5.12 -3.83 0.37
CA GLU A 14 -5.35 -5.20 -0.09
C GLU A 14 -4.63 -5.50 -1.42
N ASN A 15 -4.39 -4.47 -2.24
CA ASN A 15 -3.67 -4.63 -3.49
C ASN A 15 -2.16 -4.75 -3.21
N ARG A 16 -1.65 -5.99 -3.29
CA ARG A 16 -0.24 -6.33 -3.08
C ARG A 16 0.72 -5.50 -3.94
N PHE A 17 0.35 -5.17 -5.18
CA PHE A 17 1.19 -4.34 -6.05
C PHE A 17 1.20 -2.88 -5.58
N ALA A 18 0.03 -2.34 -5.25
CA ALA A 18 -0.10 -0.99 -4.71
C ALA A 18 0.67 -0.85 -3.39
N LEU A 19 0.60 -1.85 -2.50
CA LEU A 19 1.38 -1.93 -1.26
C LEU A 19 2.89 -1.84 -1.53
N VAL A 20 3.42 -2.60 -2.49
CA VAL A 20 4.85 -2.56 -2.85
C VAL A 20 5.24 -1.17 -3.35
N VAL A 21 4.42 -0.55 -4.21
CA VAL A 21 4.68 0.78 -4.74
C VAL A 21 4.69 1.83 -3.61
N LEU A 22 3.69 1.78 -2.72
CA LEU A 22 3.56 2.68 -1.57
C LEU A 22 4.76 2.55 -0.63
N ALA A 23 5.11 1.32 -0.24
CA ALA A 23 6.23 1.03 0.64
C ALA A 23 7.56 1.50 0.02
N ALA A 24 7.78 1.24 -1.27
CA ALA A 24 8.98 1.68 -1.98
C ALA A 24 9.08 3.22 -2.03
N ALA A 25 7.97 3.90 -2.35
CA ALA A 25 7.91 5.36 -2.36
C ALA A 25 8.23 5.95 -0.99
N ARG A 26 7.59 5.44 0.08
CA ARG A 26 7.82 5.91 1.44
C ARG A 26 9.24 5.60 1.92
N THR A 27 9.78 4.43 1.59
CA THR A 27 11.17 4.06 1.90
C THR A 27 12.15 5.07 1.31
N ARG A 28 11.96 5.50 0.05
CA ARG A 28 12.79 6.53 -0.58
C ARG A 28 12.70 7.87 0.16
N GLN A 29 11.52 8.25 0.66
CA GLN A 29 11.38 9.48 1.45
C GLN A 29 12.18 9.39 2.77
N LEU A 30 12.06 8.27 3.50
CA LEU A 30 12.80 8.04 4.73
C LEU A 30 14.32 8.05 4.49
N MET A 31 14.78 7.43 3.39
CA MET A 31 16.19 7.45 3.00
C MET A 31 16.69 8.86 2.64
N LYS A 32 15.80 9.74 2.17
CA LYS A 32 16.10 11.16 1.91
C LYS A 32 16.04 12.04 3.17
N GLY A 33 15.84 11.45 4.36
CA GLY A 33 15.82 12.17 5.63
C GLY A 33 14.44 12.61 6.10
N ALA A 34 13.36 12.15 5.46
CA ALA A 34 12.01 12.38 5.99
C ALA A 34 11.87 11.77 7.39
N SER A 35 11.19 12.47 8.29
CA SER A 35 10.97 12.00 9.65
C SER A 35 10.04 10.76 9.66
N PRO A 36 10.38 9.70 10.41
CA PRO A 36 9.48 8.58 10.65
C PRO A 36 8.23 9.02 11.43
N LEU A 37 7.07 8.49 11.04
CA LEU A 37 5.77 8.67 11.70
C LEU A 37 5.54 7.64 12.82
N VAL A 38 6.35 6.58 12.84
CA VAL A 38 6.36 5.57 13.90
C VAL A 38 7.77 5.43 14.47
N ARG A 39 7.86 5.30 15.79
CA ARG A 39 9.16 5.07 16.45
C ARG A 39 9.67 3.67 16.08
N ALA A 40 10.83 3.63 15.41
CA ALA A 40 11.43 2.39 14.93
C ALA A 40 12.97 2.52 14.93
N ARG A 41 13.68 1.41 15.16
CA ARG A 41 15.14 1.31 14.98
C ARG A 41 15.51 0.47 13.75
N ASN A 42 14.54 0.15 12.90
CA ASN A 42 14.72 -0.72 11.74
C ASN A 42 15.20 0.05 10.51
N LYS A 43 15.62 -0.68 9.46
CA LYS A 43 15.89 -0.10 8.13
C LYS A 43 14.65 0.60 7.58
N ALA A 44 14.86 1.64 6.76
CA ALA A 44 13.79 2.45 6.17
C ALA A 44 12.65 1.62 5.54
N ALA A 45 12.98 0.49 4.88
CA ALA A 45 11.99 -0.42 4.30
C ALA A 45 11.06 -1.08 5.32
N VAL A 46 11.56 -1.41 6.51
CA VAL A 46 10.73 -1.97 7.58
C VAL A 46 9.95 -0.86 8.28
N VAL A 47 10.53 0.33 8.41
CA VAL A 47 9.83 1.49 8.98
C VAL A 47 8.63 1.88 8.13
N SER A 48 8.79 1.94 6.79
CA SER A 48 7.67 2.25 5.88
C SER A 48 6.54 1.23 5.98
N LEU A 49 6.84 -0.07 6.03
CA LEU A 49 5.81 -1.10 6.26
C LEU A 49 5.10 -0.94 7.61
N ARG A 50 5.81 -0.56 8.67
CA ARG A 50 5.18 -0.27 9.98
C ARG A 50 4.28 0.96 9.94
N GLU A 51 4.67 2.00 9.21
CA GLU A 51 3.83 3.17 9.01
C GLU A 51 2.56 2.84 8.20
N ILE A 52 2.67 1.94 7.22
CA ILE A 52 1.53 1.44 6.45
C ILE A 52 0.61 0.60 7.34
N ALA A 53 1.12 -0.40 8.05
CA ALA A 53 0.34 -1.24 8.97
C ALA A 53 -0.40 -0.43 10.06
N THR A 54 0.19 0.67 10.52
CA THR A 54 -0.44 1.60 11.49
C THR A 54 -1.37 2.64 10.86
N GLY A 55 -1.58 2.59 9.54
CA GLY A 55 -2.45 3.51 8.79
C GLY A 55 -1.89 4.94 8.64
N LYS A 56 -0.65 5.20 9.08
CA LYS A 56 -0.03 6.53 8.99
C LYS A 56 0.42 6.88 7.58
N VAL A 57 0.65 5.87 6.73
CA VAL A 57 0.97 6.03 5.31
C VAL A 57 -0.04 5.22 4.51
N HIS A 58 -0.78 5.89 3.64
CA HIS A 58 -1.82 5.33 2.79
C HIS A 58 -1.96 6.18 1.53
N PHE A 59 -2.59 5.64 0.48
CA PHE A 59 -2.97 6.44 -0.68
C PHE A 59 -4.12 7.39 -0.33
N HIS A 60 -4.13 8.56 -0.96
CA HIS A 60 -5.23 9.52 -0.77
C HIS A 60 -6.58 8.97 -1.26
N ARG A 61 -6.56 8.15 -2.31
CA ARG A 61 -7.72 7.41 -2.84
C ARG A 61 -7.46 5.91 -2.75
N PRO A 62 -8.49 5.08 -2.55
CA PRO A 62 -8.34 3.63 -2.56
C PRO A 62 -7.83 3.11 -3.91
N SER A 63 -6.91 2.15 -3.87
CA SER A 63 -6.28 1.59 -5.07
C SER A 63 -7.30 0.91 -6.01
N PHE A 64 -8.30 0.20 -5.45
CA PHE A 64 -9.34 -0.49 -6.21
C PHE A 64 -10.18 0.47 -7.04
N GLU A 65 -10.57 1.62 -6.48
CA GLU A 65 -11.42 2.61 -7.15
C GLU A 65 -10.71 3.20 -8.38
N VAL A 66 -9.43 3.52 -8.22
CA VAL A 66 -8.60 4.05 -9.32
C VAL A 66 -8.42 2.99 -10.42
N VAL A 67 -8.23 1.73 -10.04
CA VAL A 67 -8.09 0.63 -11.01
C VAL A 67 -9.41 0.41 -11.77
N GLU A 68 -10.54 0.41 -11.09
CA GLU A 68 -11.85 0.29 -11.74
C GLU A 68 -12.14 1.45 -12.69
N GLU A 69 -11.87 2.68 -12.26
CA GLU A 69 -12.01 3.88 -13.09
C GLU A 69 -11.15 3.74 -14.35
N TRP A 70 -9.89 3.34 -14.21
CA TRP A 70 -8.99 3.13 -15.33
C TRP A 70 -9.47 2.02 -16.26
N LEU A 71 -9.92 0.88 -15.74
CA LEU A 71 -10.44 -0.24 -16.55
C LEU A 71 -11.64 0.16 -17.39
N LYS A 72 -12.55 1.01 -16.87
CA LYS A 72 -13.70 1.55 -17.61
C LYS A 72 -13.29 2.39 -18.83
N THR A 73 -12.08 2.93 -18.84
CA THR A 73 -11.58 3.72 -19.99
C THR A 73 -10.97 2.87 -21.10
N ILE A 74 -10.75 1.57 -20.87
CA ILE A 74 -10.09 0.68 -21.83
C ILE A 74 -11.15 -0.02 -22.69
N PRO A 75 -11.14 0.19 -24.02
CA PRO A 75 -12.06 -0.51 -24.91
C PRO A 75 -11.90 -2.03 -24.80
N GLY A 76 -13.00 -2.75 -24.54
CA GLY A 76 -13.02 -4.22 -24.42
C GLY A 76 -12.64 -4.77 -23.05
N ALA A 77 -12.26 -3.93 -22.08
CA ALA A 77 -12.06 -4.37 -20.69
C ALA A 77 -13.39 -4.42 -19.93
N HIS A 78 -14.23 -5.41 -20.23
CA HIS A 78 -15.40 -5.72 -19.40
C HIS A 78 -14.98 -6.71 -18.32
N VAL A 79 -14.70 -6.20 -17.12
CA VAL A 79 -14.49 -7.04 -15.94
C VAL A 79 -15.86 -7.52 -15.46
N GLY A 80 -16.30 -8.65 -15.98
CA GLY A 80 -17.43 -9.37 -15.40
C GLY A 80 -16.94 -10.17 -14.20
N PHE A 81 -17.24 -9.69 -12.99
CA PHE A 81 -17.20 -10.57 -11.83
C PHE A 81 -18.48 -11.40 -11.89
N THR A 82 -18.38 -12.67 -12.27
CA THR A 82 -19.48 -13.61 -12.04
C THR A 82 -19.55 -13.84 -10.54
N GLU A 83 -20.53 -13.23 -9.88
CA GLU A 83 -21.04 -13.73 -8.61
C GLU A 83 -21.69 -15.10 -8.91
N GLU A 84 -20.88 -16.17 -8.90
CA GLU A 84 -21.40 -17.51 -8.66
C GLU A 84 -21.71 -17.61 -7.17
N GLY A 85 -22.98 -17.92 -6.87
CA GLY A 85 -23.62 -17.78 -5.56
C GLY A 85 -23.30 -18.85 -4.51
#